data_AF-A0A920PMD0-F1
#
_entry.id   AF-A0A920PMD0-F1
#
_cell.length_a   1.000
_cell.length_b   1.000
_cell.length_c   1.000
_cell.angle_alpha   90.00
_cell.angle_beta   90.00
_cell.angle_gamma   90.00
#
_symmetry.space_group_name_H-M   'P 1'
#
loop_
_entity.id
_entity.type
_entity.pdbx_description
1 polymer ?
#
loop_
_entity_poly.entity_id
_entity_poly.type
_entity_poly.pdbx_seq_one_letter_code
_entity_poly.pdbx_strand_id
1 'polypeptide(L)' 'MMTHTRVRKFNTQDTYPEQNLDNDLCQAVIATGTTVFLRGQVAQDLETRESPFCRRSRCAG' A
#
# COMPACT_ATOMS: atom_id res chain seq x y z
N MET A 1 9.56 -9.80 21.13
CA MET A 1 9.67 -8.43 20.54
C MET A 1 9.42 -8.54 19.05
N MET A 2 8.58 -7.68 18.46
CA MET A 2 8.46 -7.65 17.00
C MET A 2 9.76 -7.10 16.41
N THR A 3 10.45 -7.92 15.62
CA THR A 3 11.73 -7.57 14.97
C THR A 3 11.57 -6.37 14.02
N HIS A 4 10.36 -6.14 13.50
CA HIS A 4 10.07 -5.08 12.55
C HIS A 4 8.73 -4.40 12.87
N THR A 5 8.72 -3.07 12.84
CA THR A 5 7.50 -2.27 13.02
C THR A 5 6.92 -1.89 11.66
N ARG A 6 5.68 -2.32 11.39
CA ARG A 6 4.96 -2.00 10.14
C ARG A 6 4.12 -0.74 10.31
N VAL A 7 4.28 0.22 9.42
CA VAL A 7 3.61 1.53 9.46
C VAL A 7 2.61 1.64 8.30
N ARG A 8 1.42 2.19 8.58
CA ARG A 8 0.28 2.31 7.64
C ARG A 8 0.01 1.00 6.89
N LYS A 9 -0.48 0.00 7.64
CA LYS A 9 -0.89 -1.31 7.10
C LYS A 9 -2.13 -1.15 6.22
N PHE A 10 -2.22 -1.98 5.19
CA PHE A 10 -3.39 -2.09 4.33
C PHE A 10 -3.43 -3.48 3.70
N ASN A 11 -4.62 -3.92 3.31
CA ASN A 11 -4.80 -5.14 2.54
C ASN A 11 -5.05 -4.79 1.06
N THR A 12 -4.52 -5.60 0.14
CA THR A 12 -4.70 -5.39 -1.30
C THR A 12 -6.13 -5.60 -1.77
N GLN A 13 -6.93 -6.41 -1.07
CA GLN A 13 -8.33 -6.66 -1.42
C GLN A 13 -9.16 -5.37 -1.26
N ASP A 14 -8.93 -4.62 -0.18
CA ASP A 14 -9.64 -3.36 0.07
C ASP A 14 -9.14 -2.21 -0.81
N THR A 15 -7.85 -2.23 -1.17
CA THR A 15 -7.19 -1.11 -1.86
C THR A 15 -7.27 -1.24 -3.38
N TYR A 16 -7.22 -2.46 -3.89
CA TYR A 16 -7.26 -2.79 -5.32
C TYR A 16 -8.21 -3.99 -5.54
N PRO A 17 -9.52 -3.83 -5.27
CA PRO A 17 -10.49 -4.93 -5.34
C PRO A 17 -10.54 -5.58 -6.74
N GLU A 18 -10.17 -4.86 -7.79
CA GLU A 18 -10.12 -5.33 -9.16
C GLU A 18 -9.04 -6.39 -9.43
N GLN A 19 -8.01 -6.48 -8.59
CA GLN A 19 -6.86 -7.38 -8.82
C GLN A 19 -7.03 -8.77 -8.20
N ASN A 20 -8.09 -9.00 -7.41
CA ASN A 20 -8.35 -10.26 -6.69
C ASN A 20 -7.13 -10.78 -5.90
N LEU A 21 -6.47 -9.88 -5.16
CA LEU A 21 -5.31 -10.17 -4.31
C LEU A 21 -5.67 -9.91 -2.85
N ASP A 22 -5.29 -10.81 -1.95
CA ASP A 22 -5.51 -10.69 -0.50
C ASP A 22 -4.18 -10.79 0.25
N ASN A 23 -3.40 -9.70 0.20
CA ASN A 23 -2.10 -9.60 0.83
C ASN A 23 -2.07 -8.48 1.84
N ASP A 24 -1.59 -8.79 3.04
CA ASP A 24 -1.34 -7.80 4.07
C ASP A 24 -0.03 -7.07 3.80
N LEU A 25 -0.12 -5.82 3.33
CA LEU A 25 1.01 -4.96 3.03
C LEU A 25 1.12 -3.78 4.01
N CYS A 26 2.19 -3.01 3.87
CA CYS A 26 2.41 -1.77 4.63
C CYS A 26 3.25 -0.80 3.78
N GLN A 27 3.07 0.50 4.01
CA GLN A 27 3.81 1.52 3.25
C GLN A 27 5.27 1.63 3.69
N ALA A 28 5.54 1.41 4.98
CA ALA A 28 6.87 1.43 5.52
C ALA A 28 7.09 0.34 6.58
N VAL A 29 8.32 -0.14 6.68
CA VAL A 29 8.78 -1.06 7.72
C VAL A 29 10.00 -0.45 8.38
N ILE A 30 9.93 -0.25 9.70
CA ILE A 30 11.08 0.12 10.52
C ILE A 30 11.71 -1.19 10.97
N ALA A 31 12.93 -1.45 10.50
CA ALA A 31 13.72 -2.57 10.98
C ALA A 31 14.51 -2.18 12.23
N THR A 32 15.11 -3.17 12.91
CA THR A 32 15.94 -2.93 14.09
C THR A 32 17.00 -1.85 13.83
N GLY A 33 17.16 -0.93 14.79
CA GLY A 33 18.05 0.23 14.65
C GLY A 33 17.30 1.43 14.06
N THR A 34 17.90 2.07 13.05
CA THR A 34 17.39 3.32 12.45
C THR A 34 16.98 3.15 10.97
N THR A 35 16.96 1.92 10.46
CA THR A 35 16.69 1.64 9.05
C THR A 35 15.19 1.55 8.78
N VAL A 36 14.74 2.29 7.75
CA VAL A 36 13.34 2.30 7.29
C VAL A 36 13.27 1.84 5.83
N PHE A 37 12.49 0.80 5.57
CA PHE A 37 12.20 0.31 4.23
C PHE A 37 10.86 0.88 3.75
N LEU A 38 10.87 1.49 2.55
CA LEU A 38 9.68 2.08 1.94
C LEU A 38 9.27 1.26 0.72
N ARG A 39 7.95 1.08 0.57
CA ARG A 39 7.35 0.60 -0.68
C ARG A 39 7.56 1.66 -1.79
N GLY A 40 7.65 1.23 -3.05
CA GLY A 40 7.56 2.15 -4.20
C GLY A 40 6.29 3.01 -4.13
N GLN A 41 6.46 4.33 -4.14
CA GLN A 41 5.36 5.26 -3.98
C GLN A 41 4.74 5.62 -5.34
N VAL A 42 3.41 5.62 -5.37
CA VAL A 42 2.60 6.18 -6.45
C VAL A 42 1.71 7.25 -5.82
N ALA A 43 1.21 8.19 -6.62
CA ALA A 43 0.19 9.12 -6.13
C ALA A 43 -0.98 8.28 -5.59
N GLN A 44 -1.21 8.28 -4.30
CA GLN A 44 -2.28 7.56 -3.62
C GLN A 44 -2.67 8.40 -2.42
N ASP A 45 -3.96 8.55 -2.19
CA ASP A 45 -4.44 9.23 -1.00
C ASP A 45 -4.14 8.39 0.24
N LEU A 46 -3.57 9.03 1.26
CA LEU A 46 -3.07 8.36 2.46
C LEU A 46 -4.20 7.96 3.43
N GLU A 47 -5.37 8.58 3.31
CA GLU A 47 -6.52 8.38 4.20
C GLU A 47 -7.55 7.47 3.52
N THR A 48 -7.93 7.77 2.28
CA THR A 48 -8.92 7.01 1.51
C THR A 48 -8.32 5.83 0.76
N ARG A 49 -6.98 5.77 0.64
CA ARG A 49 -6.23 4.73 -0.12
C ARG A 49 -6.55 4.72 -1.62
N GLU A 50 -7.25 5.73 -2.11
CA GLU A 50 -7.58 5.84 -3.52
C GLU A 50 -6.34 6.17 -4.35
N SER A 51 -6.21 5.48 -5.48
CA SER A 51 -5.24 5.84 -6.52
C SER A 51 -5.93 6.69 -7.59
N PRO A 52 -5.32 7.81 -8.05
CA PRO A 52 -5.82 8.59 -9.17
C PRO A 52 -5.78 7.80 -10.49
N PHE A 53 -4.99 6.72 -10.57
CA PHE A 53 -5.00 5.82 -11.72
C PHE A 53 -6.27 4.96 -11.78
N CYS A 54 -6.76 4.51 -10.63
CA CYS A 54 -7.97 3.67 -10.54
C CYS A 54 -9.27 4.43 -10.89
N ARG A 55 -9.28 5.77 -10.78
CA ARG A 55 -10.43 6.60 -11.18
C ARG A 55 -10.56 6.86 -12.68
N ARG A 56 -9.63 6.38 -13.53
CA ARG A 56 -9.81 6.43 -14.98
C ARG A 56 -10.37 5.11 -15.47
N SER A 57 -11.70 5.09 -15.60
CA SER A 57 -12.47 4.27 -16.55
C SER A 57 -12.07 4.47 -18.03
N ARG A 58 -10.78 4.72 -18.31
CA ARG A 58 -10.20 4.94 -19.64
C ARG A 58 -8.92 4.11 -19.86
N CYS A 59 -8.91 2.90 -19.31
CA CYS A 59 -8.04 1.81 -19.77
C CYS A 59 -8.89 0.63 -20.25
N ALA A 60 -9.97 0.94 -20.97
CA ALA A 60 -10.61 0.03 -21.91
C ALA A 60 -10.65 0.78 -23.25
N GLY A 61 -9.68 0.48 -24.11
CA GLY A 61 -9.40 1.12 -25.37
C GLY A 61 -8.06 0.64 -25.89
#